data_AF-A0A8H4VF55-F1
#
_entry.id   AF-A0A8H4VF55-F1
#
_cell.length_a   1.000
_cell.length_b   1.000
_cell.length_c   1.000
_cell.angle_alpha   90.00
_cell.angle_beta   90.00
_cell.angle_gamma   90.00
#
_symmetry.space_group_name_H-M   'P 1'
#
loop_
_entity.id
_entity.type
_entity.pdbx_description
1 polymer ?
#
loop_
_entity_poly.entity_id
_entity_poly.type
_entity_poly.pdbx_seq_one_letter_code
_entity_poly.pdbx_strand_id
1 'polypeptide(L)'
;MAAMEGVTDFERVFPSSLKFPYDRTLQHEIEHHRKAVGGTLFIDRVMTTLGLVKGRTYPPKSENALRQLHQLFCDSNMSVQHKQSLIYYILLDFDTESSQSSTSDTFAADAGMPVNYQIFMRGLWLMDRQQFKEALKFVAHPSLKPDFADEIIITLVHRL
;
A
#
# COMPACT_ATOMS: atom_id res chain seq x y z
N MET A 1 19.16 -7.18 12.17
CA MET A 1 18.85 -8.58 11.80
C MET A 1 17.37 -8.91 11.99
N ALA A 2 16.75 -8.59 13.14
CA ALA A 2 15.33 -8.85 13.43
C ALA A 2 14.30 -8.18 12.47
N ALA A 3 14.59 -6.98 11.95
CA ALA A 3 13.67 -6.25 11.07
C ALA A 3 13.40 -6.92 9.71
N MET A 4 14.30 -7.79 9.23
CA MET A 4 14.06 -8.56 8.00
C MET A 4 13.19 -9.79 8.24
N GLU A 5 13.38 -10.49 9.37
CA GLU A 5 12.60 -11.69 9.70
C GLU A 5 11.11 -11.37 9.89
N GLY A 6 10.78 -10.20 10.44
CA GLY A 6 9.39 -9.77 10.64
C GLY A 6 8.62 -9.51 9.34
N VAL A 7 9.32 -9.19 8.26
CA VAL A 7 8.73 -8.85 6.95
C VAL A 7 8.51 -10.10 6.10
N THR A 8 9.36 -11.12 6.25
CA THR A 8 9.36 -12.33 5.42
C THR A 8 8.44 -13.45 5.90
N ASP A 9 7.96 -13.38 7.14
CA ASP A 9 7.01 -14.35 7.67
C ASP A 9 5.56 -13.92 7.35
N PHE A 10 4.89 -14.67 6.48
CA PHE A 10 3.51 -14.40 6.08
C PHE A 10 2.54 -14.39 7.27
N GLU A 11 2.61 -15.38 8.17
CA GLU A 11 1.65 -15.52 9.27
C GLU A 11 1.84 -14.43 10.33
N ARG A 12 3.06 -13.88 10.42
CA ARG A 12 3.33 -12.72 11.26
C ARG A 12 2.75 -11.43 10.70
N VAL A 13 2.82 -11.26 9.38
CA VAL A 13 2.31 -10.05 8.69
C VAL A 13 0.79 -10.10 8.49
N PHE A 14 0.27 -11.27 8.11
CA PHE A 14 -1.14 -11.52 7.83
C PHE A 14 -1.65 -12.71 8.66
N PRO A 15 -1.77 -12.56 9.99
CA PRO A 15 -2.26 -13.64 10.84
C PRO A 15 -3.68 -14.04 10.45
N SER A 16 -4.01 -15.32 10.61
CA SER A 16 -5.33 -15.89 10.28
C SER A 16 -6.51 -15.26 11.03
N SER A 17 -6.26 -14.51 12.10
CA SER A 17 -7.25 -13.69 12.79
C SER A 17 -7.68 -12.45 12.01
N LEU A 18 -6.86 -11.99 11.06
CA LEU A 18 -7.22 -10.88 10.18
C LEU A 18 -8.20 -11.35 9.12
N LYS A 19 -9.35 -10.68 9.07
CA LYS A 19 -10.33 -10.90 8.02
C LYS A 19 -9.80 -10.37 6.69
N PHE A 20 -9.78 -11.23 5.67
CA PHE A 20 -9.41 -10.85 4.31
C PHE A 20 -10.36 -9.78 3.75
N PRO A 21 -9.88 -8.56 3.41
CA PRO A 21 -10.76 -7.41 3.14
C PRO A 21 -11.26 -7.36 1.69
N TYR A 22 -10.61 -8.07 0.75
CA TYR A 22 -10.90 -7.96 -0.68
C TYR A 22 -12.12 -8.79 -1.10
N ASP A 23 -13.28 -8.44 -0.58
CA ASP A 23 -14.56 -8.94 -1.06
C ASP A 23 -14.87 -8.41 -2.49
N ARG A 24 -15.98 -8.83 -3.08
CA ARG A 24 -16.37 -8.38 -4.43
C ARG A 24 -16.63 -6.87 -4.49
N THR A 25 -17.08 -6.28 -3.38
CA THR A 25 -17.43 -4.86 -3.26
C THR A 25 -16.16 -4.02 -3.35
N LEU A 26 -15.18 -4.29 -2.49
CA LEU A 26 -13.90 -3.59 -2.45
C LEU A 26 -13.11 -3.79 -3.74
N GLN A 27 -13.11 -5.00 -4.30
CA GLN A 27 -12.47 -5.25 -5.60
C GLN A 27 -13.08 -4.38 -6.72
N HIS A 28 -14.41 -4.19 -6.73
CA HIS A 28 -15.08 -3.34 -7.70
C HIS A 28 -14.78 -1.86 -7.46
N GLU A 29 -14.78 -1.42 -6.20
CA GLU A 29 -14.42 -0.05 -5.81
C GLU A 29 -13.00 0.31 -6.26
N ILE A 30 -12.01 -0.55 -6.00
CA ILE A 30 -10.62 -0.35 -6.41
C ILE A 30 -10.50 -0.24 -7.93
N GLU A 31 -11.16 -1.11 -8.70
CA GLU A 31 -11.12 -1.04 -10.16
C GLU A 31 -11.87 0.19 -10.70
N HIS A 32 -12.95 0.62 -10.05
CA HIS A 32 -13.64 1.86 -10.37
C HIS A 32 -12.73 3.08 -10.15
N HIS A 33 -12.06 3.16 -9.00
CA HIS A 33 -11.11 4.23 -8.72
C HIS A 33 -9.94 4.24 -9.71
N ARG A 34 -9.38 3.06 -10.03
CA ARG A 34 -8.33 2.91 -11.03
C ARG A 34 -8.75 3.51 -12.38
N LYS A 35 -9.96 3.21 -12.87
CA LYS A 35 -10.46 3.78 -14.13
C LYS A 35 -10.60 5.29 -14.06
N ALA A 36 -11.07 5.83 -12.94
CA ALA A 36 -11.25 7.26 -12.76
C ALA A 36 -9.90 8.04 -12.73
N VAL A 37 -8.78 7.40 -12.39
CA VAL A 37 -7.45 8.02 -12.42
C VAL A 37 -6.63 7.66 -13.68
N GLY A 38 -7.30 7.30 -14.77
CA GLY A 38 -6.65 7.03 -16.06
C GLY A 38 -6.10 5.60 -16.20
N GLY A 39 -6.58 4.66 -15.39
CA GLY A 39 -6.29 3.24 -15.51
C GLY A 39 -5.05 2.75 -14.76
N THR A 40 -4.40 3.61 -13.98
CA THR A 40 -3.18 3.28 -13.20
C THR A 40 -3.23 3.97 -11.84
N LEU A 41 -3.29 3.17 -10.78
CA LEU A 41 -3.21 3.63 -9.40
C LEU A 41 -1.77 4.02 -9.03
N PHE A 42 -1.59 4.80 -7.97
CA PHE A 42 -0.27 5.10 -7.42
C PHE A 42 0.46 3.84 -6.95
N ILE A 43 -0.23 2.89 -6.34
CA ILE A 43 0.39 1.60 -6.00
C ILE A 43 0.90 0.84 -7.22
N ASP A 44 0.19 0.92 -8.36
CA ASP A 44 0.65 0.31 -9.62
C ASP A 44 1.98 0.97 -10.09
N ARG A 45 2.12 2.29 -9.91
CA ARG A 45 3.35 3.06 -10.22
C ARG A 45 4.49 2.72 -9.28
N VAL A 46 4.21 2.59 -7.98
CA VAL A 46 5.20 2.18 -6.97
C VAL A 46 5.73 0.79 -7.29
N MET A 47 4.85 -0.18 -7.50
CA MET A 47 5.25 -1.55 -7.87
C MET A 47 6.10 -1.57 -9.14
N THR A 48 5.71 -0.81 -10.17
CA THR A 48 6.46 -0.70 -11.43
C THR A 48 7.87 -0.12 -11.20
N THR A 49 7.97 0.96 -10.43
CA THR A 49 9.25 1.62 -10.10
C THR A 49 10.19 0.72 -9.31
N LEU A 50 9.63 -0.17 -8.48
CA LEU A 50 10.36 -1.18 -7.72
C LEU A 50 10.67 -2.46 -8.53
N GLY A 51 10.40 -2.46 -9.85
CA GLY A 51 10.74 -3.56 -10.75
C GLY A 51 9.74 -4.72 -10.74
N LEU A 52 8.55 -4.55 -10.14
CA LEU A 52 7.48 -5.54 -10.15
C LEU A 52 6.62 -5.37 -11.40
N VAL A 53 7.12 -5.87 -12.54
CA VAL A 53 6.52 -5.64 -13.88
C VAL A 53 5.40 -6.63 -14.23
N LYS A 54 5.15 -7.66 -13.41
CA LYS A 54 4.23 -8.75 -13.76
C LYS A 54 2.76 -8.42 -13.44
N GLY A 55 2.14 -7.60 -14.28
CA GLY A 55 0.68 -7.42 -14.33
C GLY A 55 0.06 -6.72 -13.12
N ARG A 56 -1.27 -6.58 -13.15
CA ARG A 56 -2.06 -5.97 -12.06
C ARG A 56 -2.22 -6.97 -10.91
N THR A 57 -1.22 -7.04 -10.03
CA THR A 57 -1.22 -7.92 -8.85
C THR A 57 -2.04 -7.39 -7.68
N TYR A 58 -2.33 -6.08 -7.68
CA TYR A 58 -3.23 -5.43 -6.73
C TYR A 58 -4.63 -5.17 -7.34
N PRO A 59 -5.72 -5.42 -6.60
CA PRO A 59 -5.76 -6.10 -5.30
C PRO A 59 -5.62 -7.62 -5.45
N PRO A 60 -5.08 -8.32 -4.43
CA PRO A 60 -5.11 -9.78 -4.40
C PRO A 60 -6.56 -10.27 -4.32
N LYS A 61 -6.93 -11.23 -5.18
CA LYS A 61 -8.34 -11.69 -5.33
C LYS A 61 -8.72 -12.86 -4.43
N SER A 62 -7.76 -13.40 -3.69
CA SER A 62 -7.92 -14.51 -2.73
C SER A 62 -6.76 -14.50 -1.74
N GLU A 63 -6.89 -15.22 -0.63
CA GLU A 63 -5.80 -15.41 0.32
C GLU A 63 -4.56 -16.05 -0.32
N ASN A 64 -4.75 -16.99 -1.25
CA ASN A 64 -3.63 -17.57 -1.99
C ASN A 64 -2.93 -16.53 -2.87
N ALA A 65 -3.69 -15.63 -3.51
CA ALA A 65 -3.10 -14.52 -4.27
C ALA A 65 -2.34 -13.53 -3.36
N LEU A 66 -2.83 -13.31 -2.13
CA LEU A 66 -2.13 -12.49 -1.13
C LEU A 66 -0.82 -13.14 -0.69
N ARG A 67 -0.80 -14.46 -0.44
CA ARG A 67 0.43 -15.22 -0.14
C ARG A 67 1.45 -15.12 -1.27
N GLN A 68 0.99 -15.30 -2.51
CA GLN A 68 1.86 -15.15 -3.69
C GLN A 68 2.40 -13.72 -3.85
N LEU A 69 1.59 -12.71 -3.54
CA LEU A 69 2.00 -11.30 -3.59
C LEU A 69 3.04 -10.97 -2.53
N HIS A 70 2.83 -11.44 -1.29
CA HIS A 70 3.79 -11.28 -0.20
C HIS A 70 5.12 -11.99 -0.51
N GLN A 71 5.06 -13.23 -1.02
CA GLN A 71 6.24 -13.96 -1.46
C GLN A 71 6.98 -13.22 -2.58
N LEU A 72 6.26 -12.68 -3.57
CA LEU A 72 6.84 -11.85 -4.63
C LEU A 72 7.63 -10.67 -4.03
N PHE A 73 7.07 -9.94 -3.06
CA PHE A 73 7.79 -8.84 -2.40
C PHE A 73 9.04 -9.31 -1.66
N CYS A 74 8.96 -10.46 -0.99
CA CYS A 74 10.08 -11.06 -0.26
C CYS A 74 11.23 -11.47 -1.18
N ASP A 75 10.91 -12.10 -2.31
CA ASP A 75 11.89 -12.62 -3.27
C ASP A 75 12.50 -11.52 -4.16
N SER A 76 11.89 -10.34 -4.19
CA SER A 76 12.34 -9.22 -5.00
C SER A 76 13.65 -8.61 -4.50
N ASN A 77 14.52 -8.22 -5.44
CA ASN A 77 15.76 -7.50 -5.16
C ASN A 77 15.50 -6.00 -4.92
N MET A 78 14.87 -5.68 -3.79
CA MET A 78 14.61 -4.32 -3.34
C MET A 78 15.01 -4.15 -1.87
N SER A 79 15.20 -2.90 -1.44
CA SER A 79 15.53 -2.58 -0.05
C SER A 79 14.43 -3.03 0.91
N VAL A 80 14.80 -3.21 2.19
CA VAL A 80 13.84 -3.59 3.25
C VAL A 80 12.71 -2.56 3.35
N GLN A 81 13.03 -1.27 3.25
CA GLN A 81 12.06 -0.18 3.33
C GLN A 81 11.04 -0.23 2.18
N HIS A 82 11.46 -0.63 0.97
CA HIS A 82 10.55 -0.82 -0.14
C HIS A 82 9.60 -2.01 0.07
N LYS A 83 10.12 -3.15 0.60
CA LYS A 83 9.27 -4.30 0.95
C LYS A 83 8.25 -3.92 2.03
N GLN A 84 8.71 -3.23 3.08
CA GLN A 84 7.86 -2.70 4.14
C GLN A 84 6.79 -1.76 3.58
N SER A 85 7.15 -0.88 2.65
CA SER A 85 6.21 0.07 2.04
C SER A 85 5.08 -0.62 1.28
N LEU A 86 5.41 -1.64 0.48
CA LEU A 86 4.42 -2.42 -0.26
C LEU A 86 3.49 -3.20 0.68
N ILE A 87 4.05 -3.85 1.71
CA ILE A 87 3.26 -4.58 2.70
C ILE A 87 2.37 -3.65 3.52
N TYR A 88 2.92 -2.52 3.98
CA TYR A 88 2.20 -1.49 4.71
C TYR A 88 0.99 -0.99 3.92
N TYR A 89 1.17 -0.72 2.61
CA TYR A 89 0.06 -0.33 1.74
C TYR A 89 -1.07 -1.36 1.71
N ILE A 90 -0.73 -2.66 1.60
CA ILE A 90 -1.73 -3.74 1.63
C ILE A 90 -2.44 -3.81 2.97
N LEU A 91 -1.72 -3.63 4.08
CA LEU A 91 -2.28 -3.65 5.44
C LEU A 91 -3.23 -2.47 5.71
N LEU A 92 -3.07 -1.34 5.04
CA LEU A 92 -4.05 -0.23 5.15
C LEU A 92 -5.46 -0.65 4.73
N ASP A 93 -5.60 -1.57 3.77
CA ASP A 93 -6.92 -2.10 3.39
C ASP A 93 -7.54 -2.97 4.51
N PHE A 94 -6.73 -3.64 5.32
CA PHE A 94 -7.19 -4.44 6.48
C PHE A 94 -7.66 -3.56 7.65
N ASP A 95 -7.15 -2.34 7.74
CA ASP A 95 -7.55 -1.39 8.78
C ASP A 95 -8.93 -0.76 8.51
N THR A 96 -9.45 -0.85 7.28
CA THR A 96 -10.77 -0.27 6.95
C THR A 96 -11.95 -1.05 7.49
N GLU A 97 -11.82 -2.36 7.68
CA GLU A 97 -12.88 -3.22 8.22
C GLU A 97 -12.76 -3.49 9.72
N SER A 98 -11.56 -3.35 10.29
CA SER A 98 -11.28 -3.71 11.67
C SER A 98 -11.41 -2.51 12.61
N SER A 99 -12.40 -2.56 13.50
CA SER A 99 -12.71 -1.49 14.46
C SER A 99 -11.75 -1.42 15.66
N GLN A 100 -10.68 -2.22 15.72
CA GLN A 100 -9.94 -2.43 16.99
C GLN A 100 -8.41 -2.38 16.98
N SER A 101 -7.70 -2.28 15.86
CA SER A 101 -6.25 -2.00 15.90
C SER A 101 -5.75 -1.66 14.51
N SER A 102 -4.94 -0.61 14.37
CA SER A 102 -4.25 -0.34 13.12
C SER A 102 -3.13 -1.37 12.93
N THR A 103 -3.48 -2.45 12.23
CA THR A 103 -2.58 -3.54 11.85
C THR A 103 -1.41 -2.96 11.06
N SER A 104 -1.68 -1.99 10.19
CA SER A 104 -0.64 -1.27 9.44
C SER A 104 0.35 -0.55 10.36
N ASP A 105 -0.11 0.13 11.42
CA ASP A 105 0.77 0.88 12.32
C ASP A 105 1.54 -0.06 13.26
N THR A 106 0.91 -1.13 13.75
CA THR A 106 1.60 -2.18 14.51
C THR A 106 2.73 -2.79 13.68
N PHE A 107 2.45 -3.14 12.42
CA PHE A 107 3.46 -3.63 11.50
C PHE A 107 4.59 -2.60 11.28
N ALA A 108 4.25 -1.33 11.05
CA ALA A 108 5.25 -0.30 10.79
C ALA A 108 6.18 -0.10 11.99
N ALA A 109 5.64 -0.16 13.22
CA ALA A 109 6.41 -0.09 14.45
C ALA A 109 7.33 -1.31 14.61
N ASP A 110 6.78 -2.52 14.50
CA ASP A 110 7.52 -3.78 14.67
C ASP A 110 8.61 -3.98 13.61
N ALA A 111 8.34 -3.58 12.38
CA ALA A 111 9.29 -3.67 11.28
C ALA A 111 10.35 -2.54 11.33
N GLY A 112 10.18 -1.53 12.18
CA GLY A 112 11.04 -0.35 12.22
C GLY A 112 10.98 0.47 10.92
N MET A 113 9.79 0.56 10.31
CA MET A 113 9.57 1.28 9.06
C MET A 113 9.76 2.79 9.29
N PRO A 114 10.60 3.49 8.51
CA PRO A 114 10.80 4.92 8.72
C PRO A 114 9.51 5.74 8.49
N VAL A 115 9.27 6.74 9.35
CA VAL A 115 8.03 7.53 9.37
C VAL A 115 7.74 8.22 8.03
N ASN A 116 8.76 8.70 7.32
CA ASN A 116 8.58 9.33 6.01
C ASN A 116 7.99 8.36 4.98
N TYR A 117 8.37 7.07 5.01
CA TYR A 117 7.76 6.06 4.14
C TYR A 117 6.31 5.78 4.54
N GLN A 118 6.01 5.75 5.84
CA GLN A 118 4.64 5.55 6.34
C GLN A 118 3.72 6.68 5.86
N ILE A 119 4.15 7.94 6.03
CA ILE A 119 3.42 9.13 5.58
C ILE A 119 3.19 9.06 4.07
N PHE A 120 4.24 8.79 3.28
CA PHE A 120 4.13 8.74 1.84
C PHE A 120 3.16 7.65 1.37
N MET A 121 3.31 6.40 1.84
CA MET A 121 2.48 5.29 1.42
C MET A 121 1.01 5.45 1.86
N ARG A 122 0.76 5.98 3.07
CA ARG A 122 -0.59 6.31 3.53
C ARG A 122 -1.23 7.40 2.66
N GLY A 123 -0.45 8.42 2.28
CA GLY A 123 -0.88 9.44 1.33
C GLY A 123 -1.29 8.87 -0.02
N LEU A 124 -0.45 8.02 -0.62
CA LEU A 124 -0.75 7.36 -1.90
C LEU A 124 -1.99 6.45 -1.80
N TRP A 125 -2.14 5.72 -0.69
CA TRP A 125 -3.32 4.89 -0.45
C TRP A 125 -4.61 5.73 -0.41
N LEU A 126 -4.58 6.87 0.28
CA LEU A 126 -5.72 7.81 0.29
C LEU A 126 -6.00 8.39 -1.10
N MET A 127 -4.96 8.67 -1.90
CA MET A 127 -5.12 9.12 -3.30
C MET A 127 -5.82 8.05 -4.16
N ASP A 128 -5.39 6.79 -4.03
CA ASP A 128 -5.96 5.66 -4.77
C ASP A 128 -7.41 5.35 -4.35
N ARG A 129 -7.80 5.75 -3.13
CA ARG A 129 -9.18 5.72 -2.64
C ARG A 129 -9.97 7.00 -2.88
N GLN A 130 -9.42 7.94 -3.64
CA GLN A 130 -10.03 9.25 -3.96
C GLN A 130 -10.36 10.11 -2.73
N GLN A 131 -9.70 9.86 -1.61
CA GLN A 131 -9.84 10.64 -0.38
C GLN A 131 -8.89 11.84 -0.39
N PHE A 132 -8.99 12.68 -1.43
CA PHE A 132 -7.99 13.71 -1.76
C PHE A 132 -7.74 14.73 -0.64
N LYS A 133 -8.80 15.14 0.08
CA LYS A 133 -8.67 16.08 1.21
C LYS A 133 -7.85 15.50 2.35
N GLU A 134 -8.02 14.21 2.61
CA GLU A 134 -7.25 13.51 3.64
C GLU A 134 -5.83 13.23 3.15
N ALA A 135 -5.70 12.77 1.91
CA ALA A 135 -4.42 12.50 1.25
C ALA A 135 -3.48 13.71 1.30
N LEU A 136 -4.02 14.92 1.08
CA LEU A 136 -3.26 16.17 1.07
C LEU A 136 -2.45 16.36 2.37
N LYS A 137 -2.98 15.95 3.53
CA LYS A 137 -2.31 16.06 4.83
C LYS A 137 -1.02 15.24 4.90
N PHE A 138 -0.92 14.20 4.07
CA PHE A 138 0.23 13.30 4.00
C PHE A 138 1.16 13.67 2.85
N VAL A 139 0.64 13.78 1.62
CA VAL A 139 1.48 13.99 0.42
C VAL A 139 2.11 15.38 0.37
N ALA A 140 1.58 16.36 1.10
CA ALA A 140 2.16 17.69 1.24
C ALA A 140 3.13 17.81 2.44
N HIS A 141 3.43 16.71 3.14
CA HIS A 141 4.28 16.78 4.33
C HIS A 141 5.73 17.18 3.95
N PRO A 142 6.34 18.17 4.63
CA PRO A 142 7.60 18.79 4.20
C PRO A 142 8.83 17.87 4.30
N SER A 143 8.73 16.76 5.05
CA SER A 143 9.80 15.76 5.11
C SER A 143 9.87 14.85 3.88
N LEU A 144 8.86 14.89 3.01
CA LEU A 144 8.83 14.09 1.80
C LEU A 144 9.68 14.75 0.71
N LYS A 145 10.49 13.94 0.04
CA LYS A 145 10.96 14.22 -1.31
C LYS A 145 10.01 13.45 -2.22
N PRO A 146 8.99 14.10 -2.81
CA PRO A 146 7.92 13.37 -3.46
C PRO A 146 8.45 12.72 -4.74
N ASP A 147 8.63 11.40 -4.70
CA ASP A 147 8.55 10.59 -5.91
C ASP A 147 7.11 10.75 -6.46
N PHE A 148 6.96 10.86 -7.79
CA PHE A 148 5.67 11.12 -8.46
C PHE A 148 5.03 12.49 -8.13
N ALA A 149 5.83 13.50 -7.80
CA ALA A 149 5.34 14.85 -7.46
C ALA A 149 4.36 15.41 -8.50
N ASP A 150 4.72 15.28 -9.78
CA ASP A 150 3.92 15.77 -10.90
C ASP A 150 2.56 15.06 -10.95
N GLU A 151 2.52 13.72 -10.87
CA GLU A 151 1.28 12.96 -10.87
C GLU A 151 0.40 13.27 -9.66
N ILE A 152 1.00 13.46 -8.48
CA ILE A 152 0.26 13.85 -7.27
C ILE A 152 -0.38 15.22 -7.48
N ILE A 153 0.38 16.21 -7.93
CA ILE A 153 -0.12 17.58 -8.15
C ILE A 153 -1.20 17.59 -9.23
N ILE A 154 -0.96 16.95 -10.38
CA ILE A 154 -1.94 16.84 -11.48
C ILE A 154 -3.23 16.19 -10.99
N THR A 155 -3.14 15.14 -10.17
CA THR A 155 -4.32 14.46 -9.63
C THR A 155 -5.09 15.38 -8.68
N LEU A 156 -4.40 16.07 -7.76
CA LEU A 156 -5.03 16.98 -6.81
C LEU A 156 -5.70 18.17 -7.50
N VAL A 157 -5.05 18.80 -8.46
CA VAL A 157 -5.60 19.97 -9.19
C VAL A 157 -6.88 19.63 -9.96
N HIS A 158 -7.03 18.41 -10.48
CA HIS A 158 -8.24 17.99 -11.18
C HIS A 158 -9.39 17.56 -10.27
N ARG A 159 -9.15 17.40 -8.96
CA ARG A 159 -10.06 16.69 -8.05
C ARG A 159 -10.42 17.47 -6.79
N LEU A 160 -9.65 18.50 -6.44
CA LEU A 160 -9.98 19.50 -5.42
C LEU A 160 -10.68 20.70 -6.06
#